data_AF-A0A7V2U0D6-F1
#
_entry.id   AF-A0A7V2U0D6-F1
#
_cell.length_a   1.000
_cell.length_b   1.000
_cell.length_c   1.000
_cell.angle_alpha   90.00
_cell.angle_beta   90.00
_cell.angle_gamma   90.00
#
_symmetry.space_group_name_H-M   'P 1'
#
loop_
_entity.id
_entity.type
_entity.pdbx_description
1 polymer ?
#
loop_
_entity_poly.entity_id
_entity_poly.type
_entity_poly.pdbx_seq_one_letter_code
_entity_poly.pdbx_strand_id
1 'polypeptide(L)'
;SLVGDDLCTGWRYFSEDASPEGDPLVSLADRLLRKTPCPCKFNPEIDRADRLLTRVKAAGARGVVFLLLKFCDPHAFDYPYLKERLEKERIPSLLLEIESGGLPLGAMETRIRAFVETLEG
;
A
#
# COMPACT_ATOMS: atom_id res chain seq x y z
N SER A 1 -9.27 11.70 -8.67
CA SER A 1 -8.08 11.23 -9.40
C SER A 1 -7.27 10.31 -8.50
N LEU A 2 -6.49 9.39 -9.08
CA LEU A 2 -5.47 8.64 -8.33
C LEU A 2 -4.26 9.55 -8.14
N VAL A 3 -3.85 9.80 -6.89
CA VAL A 3 -2.74 10.71 -6.55
C VAL A 3 -1.46 9.99 -6.11
N GLY A 4 -1.50 8.65 -5.98
CA GLY A 4 -0.36 7.81 -5.67
C GLY A 4 -0.76 6.35 -5.45
N ASP A 5 0.23 5.46 -5.42
CA ASP A 5 0.07 4.02 -5.15
C ASP A 5 1.09 3.54 -4.11
N ASP A 6 0.80 2.45 -3.41
CA ASP A 6 1.73 1.75 -2.52
C ASP A 6 1.83 0.26 -2.87
N LEU A 7 2.05 -0.03 -4.16
CA LEU A 7 2.03 -1.38 -4.69
C LEU A 7 3.43 -1.98 -4.76
N CYS A 8 3.53 -3.29 -4.52
CA CYS A 8 4.77 -4.06 -4.72
C CYS A 8 5.28 -4.01 -6.17
N THR A 9 4.36 -3.88 -7.13
CA THR A 9 4.60 -3.74 -8.57
C THR A 9 4.49 -2.30 -9.07
N GLY A 10 4.32 -1.34 -8.15
CA GLY A 10 4.24 0.08 -8.45
C GLY A 10 5.34 0.82 -7.70
N TRP A 11 4.97 1.88 -6.98
CA TRP A 11 5.90 2.80 -6.34
C TRP A 11 6.99 2.11 -5.52
N ARG A 12 6.68 1.07 -4.75
CA ARG A 12 7.66 0.38 -3.88
C ARG A 12 8.82 -0.25 -4.66
N TYR A 13 8.66 -0.51 -5.95
CA TYR A 13 9.72 -1.12 -6.77
C TYR A 13 10.85 -0.12 -7.08
N PHE A 14 10.49 1.12 -7.39
CA PHE A 14 11.37 2.17 -7.89
C PHE A 14 11.51 3.36 -6.92
N SER A 15 10.97 3.27 -5.70
CA SER A 15 11.03 4.36 -4.71
C SER A 15 12.42 4.63 -4.14
N GLU A 16 13.37 3.71 -4.31
CA GLU A 16 14.70 3.77 -3.71
C GLU A 16 15.72 3.23 -4.72
N ASP A 17 16.81 3.95 -4.94
CA ASP A 17 17.91 3.47 -5.80
C ASP A 17 18.95 2.67 -4.99
N ALA A 18 19.67 1.78 -5.67
CA ALA A 18 20.89 1.22 -5.12
C ALA A 18 22.00 2.28 -5.19
N SER A 19 22.92 2.28 -4.22
CA SER A 19 24.12 3.11 -4.32
C SER A 19 24.97 2.63 -5.51
N PRO A 20 25.40 3.54 -6.41
CA PRO A 20 26.32 3.20 -7.50
C PRO A 20 27.76 3.02 -7.02
N GLU A 21 28.06 3.35 -5.76
CA GLU A 21 29.36 3.19 -5.13
C GLU A 21 29.48 1.84 -4.39
N GLY A 22 30.71 1.38 -4.22
CA GLY A 22 31.02 0.19 -3.42
C GLY A 22 30.79 -1.15 -4.14
N ASP A 23 30.60 -2.21 -3.36
CA ASP A 23 30.34 -3.56 -3.88
C ASP A 23 28.88 -3.64 -4.39
N PRO A 24 28.66 -3.98 -5.69
CA PRO A 24 27.31 -4.01 -6.26
C PRO A 24 26.35 -4.99 -5.57
N LEU A 25 26.83 -6.13 -5.08
CA LEU A 25 25.98 -7.09 -4.37
C LEU A 25 25.54 -6.55 -3.02
N VAL A 26 26.44 -5.88 -2.30
CA VAL A 26 26.13 -5.22 -1.03
C VAL A 26 25.12 -4.10 -1.25
N SER A 27 25.34 -3.24 -2.26
CA SER A 27 24.43 -2.12 -2.58
C SER A 27 23.04 -2.61 -2.99
N LEU A 28 22.93 -3.71 -3.74
CA LEU A 28 21.65 -4.31 -4.10
C LEU A 28 20.95 -4.96 -2.89
N ALA A 29 21.70 -5.65 -2.04
CA ALA A 29 21.16 -6.26 -0.82
C ALA A 29 20.61 -5.20 0.14
N ASP A 30 21.37 -4.12 0.34
CA ASP A 30 20.96 -2.97 1.15
C ASP A 30 19.67 -2.31 0.60
N ARG A 31 19.59 -2.06 -0.71
CA ARG A 31 18.35 -1.55 -1.36
C ARG A 31 17.14 -2.45 -1.07
N LEU A 32 17.33 -3.78 -1.09
CA LEU A 32 16.25 -4.74 -0.84
C LEU A 32 15.73 -4.70 0.60
N LEU A 33 16.55 -4.26 1.56
CA LEU A 33 16.22 -4.15 2.99
C LEU A 33 15.69 -2.77 3.39
N ARG A 34 16.22 -1.70 2.79
CA ARG A 34 15.81 -0.30 3.07
C ARG A 34 14.47 0.09 2.46
N LYS A 35 14.14 -0.44 1.28
CA LYS A 35 12.87 -0.11 0.62
C LYS A 35 11.68 -0.52 1.49
N THR A 36 10.55 0.17 1.33
CA THR A 36 9.32 -0.15 2.07
C THR A 36 8.99 -1.63 1.94
N PRO A 37 8.97 -2.39 3.05
CA PRO A 37 8.89 -3.84 2.99
C PRO A 37 7.48 -4.33 2.62
N CYS A 38 7.44 -5.47 1.93
CA CYS A 38 6.27 -6.34 1.90
C CYS A 38 5.93 -6.78 3.34
N PRO A 39 4.66 -7.03 3.70
CA PRO A 39 4.32 -7.59 5.01
C PRO A 39 5.04 -8.89 5.33
N CYS A 40 5.45 -9.62 4.30
CA CYS A 40 6.24 -10.83 4.39
C CYS A 40 7.68 -10.60 4.87
N LYS A 41 8.13 -9.35 5.03
CA LYS A 41 9.48 -8.98 5.48
C LYS A 41 9.37 -8.13 6.73
N PHE A 42 9.98 -8.61 7.81
CA PHE A 42 10.11 -7.84 9.04
C PHE A 42 11.31 -6.88 8.95
N ASN A 43 11.09 -5.61 9.29
CA ASN A 43 12.14 -4.64 9.54
C ASN A 43 11.77 -3.85 10.80
N PRO A 44 12.54 -3.92 11.89
CA PRO A 44 12.21 -3.27 13.15
C PRO A 44 12.29 -1.73 13.09
N GLU A 45 12.98 -1.18 12.09
CA GLU A 45 13.14 0.27 11.91
C GLU A 45 12.01 0.89 11.07
N ILE A 46 11.17 0.06 10.45
CA ILE A 46 10.13 0.52 9.53
C ILE A 46 8.75 0.09 10.04
N ASP A 47 8.04 1.03 10.65
CA ASP A 47 6.60 0.89 10.84
C ASP A 47 5.86 1.16 9.52
N ARG A 48 5.08 0.18 9.08
CA ARG A 48 4.39 0.23 7.79
C ARG A 48 3.21 1.18 7.78
N ALA A 49 2.52 1.34 8.91
CA ALA A 49 1.43 2.31 9.01
C ALA A 49 1.96 3.74 9.02
N ASP A 50 3.07 4.01 9.70
CA ASP A 50 3.70 5.34 9.71
C ASP A 50 4.16 5.73 8.31
N ARG A 51 4.77 4.81 7.56
CA ARG A 51 5.12 5.04 6.16
C ARG A 51 3.89 5.27 5.29
N LEU A 52 2.84 4.45 5.43
CA LEU A 52 1.59 4.63 4.68
C LEU A 52 0.98 6.01 4.96
N LEU A 53 0.84 6.39 6.23
CA LEU A 53 0.27 7.67 6.64
C LEU A 53 1.07 8.86 6.14
N THR A 54 2.41 8.79 6.23
CA THR A 54 3.30 9.82 5.68
C THR A 54 3.04 10.03 4.19
N ARG A 55 2.92 8.94 3.43
CA ARG A 55 2.67 9.00 1.99
C ARG A 55 1.28 9.50 1.65
N VAL A 56 0.25 9.04 2.35
CA VAL A 56 -1.14 9.49 2.17
C VAL A 56 -1.24 11.01 2.39
N LYS A 57 -0.62 11.51 3.47
CA LYS A 57 -0.57 12.96 3.78
C LYS A 57 0.21 13.74 2.74
N ALA A 58 1.40 13.26 2.35
CA ALA A 58 2.23 13.92 1.33
C ALA A 58 1.56 13.98 -0.05
N ALA A 59 0.79 12.95 -0.42
CA ALA A 59 0.04 12.91 -1.68
C ALA A 59 -1.26 13.73 -1.62
N GLY A 60 -1.68 14.23 -0.45
CA GLY A 60 -2.97 14.88 -0.26
C GLY A 60 -4.16 13.96 -0.56
N ALA A 61 -4.00 12.65 -0.34
CA ALA A 61 -5.05 11.69 -0.66
C ALA A 61 -6.21 11.78 0.35
N ARG A 62 -7.45 11.86 -0.16
CA ARG A 62 -8.67 11.92 0.66
C ARG A 62 -9.13 10.57 1.18
N GLY A 63 -8.63 9.47 0.61
CA GLY A 63 -8.98 8.12 1.02
C GLY A 63 -8.03 7.10 0.40
N VAL A 64 -8.05 5.88 0.94
CA VAL A 64 -7.14 4.79 0.53
C VAL A 64 -7.94 3.58 0.05
N VAL A 65 -7.60 3.05 -1.12
CA VAL A 65 -8.16 1.78 -1.60
C VAL A 65 -7.10 0.69 -1.43
N PHE A 66 -7.39 -0.30 -0.58
CA PHE A 66 -6.60 -1.51 -0.46
C PHE A 66 -7.02 -2.51 -1.54
N LEU A 67 -6.07 -2.86 -2.41
CA LEU A 67 -6.22 -3.98 -3.35
C LEU A 67 -5.58 -5.21 -2.72
N LEU A 68 -6.39 -6.12 -2.19
CA LEU A 68 -5.92 -7.35 -1.55
C LEU A 68 -6.05 -8.52 -2.52
N LEU A 69 -4.93 -9.08 -2.94
CA LEU A 69 -4.94 -10.33 -3.70
C LEU A 69 -5.45 -11.46 -2.78
N LYS A 70 -6.46 -12.20 -3.23
CA LYS A 70 -6.96 -13.38 -2.51
C LYS A 70 -5.81 -14.33 -2.20
N PHE A 71 -5.85 -14.90 -0.99
CA PHE A 71 -4.82 -15.81 -0.45
C PHE A 71 -3.44 -15.20 -0.27
N CYS A 72 -3.34 -13.86 -0.23
CA CYS A 72 -2.13 -13.19 0.22
C CYS A 72 -2.17 -12.97 1.73
N ASP A 73 -1.91 -14.04 2.49
CA ASP A 73 -1.99 -14.01 3.96
C ASP A 73 -1.20 -12.85 4.59
N PRO A 74 0.05 -12.55 4.18
CA PRO A 74 0.80 -11.45 4.80
C PRO A 74 0.09 -10.10 4.68
N HIS A 75 -0.52 -9.82 3.51
CA HIS A 75 -1.28 -8.58 3.31
C HIS A 75 -2.63 -8.59 4.03
N ALA A 76 -3.28 -9.76 4.14
CA ALA A 76 -4.52 -9.93 4.90
C ALA A 76 -4.31 -9.71 6.42
N PHE A 77 -3.21 -10.22 6.97
CA PHE A 77 -2.84 -10.01 8.38
C PHE A 77 -2.48 -8.55 8.69
N ASP A 78 -1.88 -7.86 7.73
CA ASP A 78 -1.42 -6.48 7.88
C ASP A 78 -2.57 -5.45 7.73
N TYR A 79 -3.60 -5.78 6.95
CA TYR A 79 -4.71 -4.88 6.67
C TYR A 79 -5.43 -4.33 7.92
N PRO A 80 -5.83 -5.14 8.92
CA PRO A 80 -6.48 -4.63 10.13
C PRO A 80 -5.67 -3.56 10.84
N TYR A 81 -4.35 -3.76 10.96
CA TYR A 81 -3.44 -2.80 11.56
C TYR A 81 -3.39 -1.49 10.76
N LEU A 82 -3.20 -1.57 9.44
CA LEU A 82 -3.14 -0.38 8.58
C LEU A 82 -4.48 0.39 8.57
N LYS A 83 -5.60 -0.33 8.53
CA LYS A 83 -6.95 0.24 8.58
C LYS A 83 -7.17 1.01 9.87
N GLU A 84 -6.87 0.40 11.03
CA GLU A 84 -7.02 1.05 12.34
C GLU A 84 -6.20 2.35 12.41
N ARG A 85 -4.98 2.34 11.86
CA ARG A 85 -4.10 3.51 11.84
C ARG A 85 -4.63 4.63 10.93
N LEU A 86 -5.25 4.30 9.79
CA LEU A 86 -5.94 5.27 8.94
C LEU A 86 -7.20 5.84 9.61
N GLU A 87 -7.98 5.00 10.29
CA GLU A 87 -9.21 5.41 10.99
C GLU A 87 -8.92 6.38 12.14
N LYS A 88 -7.84 6.16 12.90
CA LYS A 88 -7.38 7.09 13.94
C LYS A 88 -7.06 8.49 13.39
N GLU A 89 -6.60 8.56 12.15
CA GLU A 89 -6.31 9.81 11.43
C GLU A 89 -7.51 10.33 10.64
N ARG A 90 -8.69 9.69 10.77
CA ARG A 90 -9.93 10.00 10.05
C ARG A 90 -9.77 9.95 8.52
N ILE A 91 -8.95 9.03 8.03
CA ILE A 91 -8.76 8.79 6.60
C ILE A 91 -9.62 7.59 6.20
N PRO A 92 -10.68 7.78 5.39
CA PRO A 92 -11.52 6.68 4.93
C PRO A 92 -10.73 5.67 4.08
N SER A 93 -11.09 4.39 4.19
CA SER A 93 -10.48 3.35 3.37
C SER A 93 -11.47 2.31 2.89
N LEU A 94 -11.18 1.71 1.73
CA LEU A 94 -11.97 0.68 1.08
C LEU A 94 -11.09 -0.55 0.80
N LEU A 95 -11.52 -1.74 1.23
CA LEU A 95 -10.89 -3.00 0.86
C LEU A 95 -11.56 -3.62 -0.36
N LEU A 96 -10.81 -3.83 -1.44
CA LEU A 96 -11.23 -4.59 -2.60
C LEU A 96 -10.37 -5.84 -2.71
N GLU A 97 -11.02 -7.01 -2.63
CA GLU A 97 -10.36 -8.28 -2.90
C GLU A 97 -10.32 -8.55 -4.40
N ILE A 98 -9.16 -8.99 -4.90
CA ILE A 98 -8.91 -9.27 -6.31
C ILE A 98 -8.39 -10.69 -6.50
N GLU A 99 -8.69 -11.29 -7.64
CA GLU A 99 -8.17 -12.60 -8.04
C GLU A 99 -7.76 -12.60 -9.52
N SER A 100 -6.82 -13.48 -9.88
CA SER A 100 -6.26 -13.56 -11.23
C SER A 100 -7.25 -14.13 -12.27
N GLY A 101 -8.27 -14.87 -11.82
CA GLY A 101 -9.25 -15.55 -12.67
C GLY A 101 -10.39 -14.67 -13.20
N GLY A 102 -10.40 -13.38 -12.87
CA GLY A 102 -11.44 -12.44 -13.28
C GLY A 102 -11.89 -11.56 -12.12
N LEU A 103 -12.28 -10.33 -12.43
CA LEU A 103 -12.79 -9.38 -11.46
C LEU A 103 -14.31 -9.23 -11.65
N PRO A 104 -15.12 -9.26 -10.58
CA PRO A 104 -16.54 -8.92 -10.68
C PRO A 104 -16.70 -7.40 -10.84
N LEU A 105 -16.37 -6.91 -12.04
CA LEU A 105 -16.21 -5.47 -12.33
C LEU A 105 -17.42 -4.63 -11.91
N GLY A 106 -18.64 -5.11 -12.14
CA GLY A 106 -19.85 -4.39 -11.73
C GLY A 106 -19.99 -4.22 -10.22
N ALA A 107 -19.66 -5.25 -9.43
CA ALA A 107 -19.68 -5.16 -7.98
C ALA A 107 -18.57 -4.22 -7.45
N MET A 108 -17.38 -4.28 -8.05
CA MET A 108 -16.28 -3.37 -7.70
C MET A 108 -16.63 -1.92 -8.04
N GLU A 109 -17.24 -1.68 -9.20
CA GLU A 109 -17.67 -0.35 -9.62
C GLU A 109 -18.65 0.27 -8.62
N THR A 110 -19.69 -0.47 -8.22
CA THR A 110 -20.67 0.00 -7.23
C THR A 110 -20.00 0.36 -5.89
N ARG A 111 -19.05 -0.48 -5.43
CA ARG A 111 -18.33 -0.23 -4.18
C ARG A 111 -17.41 1.00 -4.26
N ILE A 112 -16.73 1.18 -5.39
CA ILE A 112 -15.89 2.36 -5.62
C ILE A 112 -16.75 3.61 -5.70
N ARG A 113 -17.89 3.57 -6.40
CA ARG A 113 -18.84 4.70 -6.47
C ARG A 113 -19.33 5.12 -5.08
N ALA A 114 -19.83 4.17 -4.30
CA ALA A 114 -20.26 4.43 -2.92
C ALA A 114 -19.12 5.00 -2.06
N PHE A 115 -17.88 4.50 -2.22
CA PHE A 115 -16.74 5.05 -1.51
C PHE A 115 -16.43 6.49 -1.93
N VAL A 116 -16.47 6.81 -3.22
CA VAL A 116 -16.28 8.20 -3.70
C VAL A 116 -17.34 9.14 -3.12
N GLU A 117 -18.61 8.72 -3.07
CA GLU A 117 -19.68 9.50 -2.44
C GLU A 117 -19.38 9.81 -0.96
N THR A 118 -18.80 8.84 -0.22
CA THR A 118 -18.38 9.08 1.19
C THR A 118 -17.19 10.04 1.34
N LEU A 119 -16.43 10.33 0.27
CA LEU A 119 -15.32 11.28 0.28
C LEU A 119 -15.74 12.70 -0.11
N GLU A 120 -16.94 12.86 -0.67
CA GLU A 120 -17.51 14.15 -1.10
C GLU A 120 -18.35 14.81 0.00
N GLY A 121 -18.86 14.02 0.96
CA GLY A 121 -19.52 14.50 2.18
C GLY A 121 -18.53 14.87 3.28
#